data_AF-D2U163-F1
#
_entry.id   AF-D2U163-F1
#
_cell.length_a   1.000
_cell.length_b   1.000
_cell.length_c   1.000
_cell.angle_alpha   90.00
_cell.angle_beta   90.00
_cell.angle_gamma   90.00
#
_symmetry.space_group_name_H-M   'P 1'
#
loop_
_entity.id
_entity.type
_entity.pdbx_description
1 polymer ?
#
loop_
_entity_poly.entity_id
_entity_poly.type
_entity_poly.pdbx_seq_one_letter_code
_entity_poly.pdbx_strand_id
1 'polypeptide(L)'
;MFFNLTLPAAIFIYPLTYIISDILNEYYGLSLARKAINLSFFCNLIFCGCLYYSSFTEAIPSWGLIDSYSSLVFSVISVLLASSLAYIISEHINAYILYKIRKLTSSKYLFVRVFTSSICAAIIDSFIFISIVFHSLGKETVISMIAGQLLIKSIYATLGIFPIYFSRYLFKKFILEGKNE
;
A
#
# COMPACT_ATOMS: atom_id res chain seq x y z
N MET A 1 -12.94 -5.85 14.60
CA MET A 1 -14.26 -5.64 13.97
C MET A 1 -14.61 -4.18 14.15
N PHE A 2 -14.67 -3.39 13.08
CA PHE A 2 -15.08 -1.98 13.14
C PHE A 2 -16.41 -1.87 12.38
N PHE A 3 -17.44 -1.28 12.99
CA PHE A 3 -18.76 -1.13 12.37
C PHE A 3 -19.34 -2.45 11.77
N ASN A 4 -19.26 -3.57 12.50
CA ASN A 4 -19.65 -4.92 12.03
C ASN A 4 -18.87 -5.46 10.79
N LEU A 5 -17.81 -4.78 10.35
CA LEU A 5 -16.92 -5.26 9.29
C LEU A 5 -15.61 -5.80 9.90
N THR A 6 -15.18 -6.98 9.43
CA THR A 6 -13.89 -7.58 9.78
C THR A 6 -12.83 -7.02 8.84
N LEU A 7 -12.18 -5.94 9.28
CA LEU A 7 -11.19 -5.21 8.48
C LEU A 7 -9.79 -5.35 9.11
N PRO A 8 -8.75 -5.56 8.31
CA PRO A 8 -7.38 -5.48 8.80
C PRO A 8 -7.04 -4.06 9.25
N ALA A 9 -6.31 -3.92 10.35
CA ALA A 9 -5.85 -2.62 10.86
C ALA A 9 -5.00 -1.84 9.84
N ALA A 10 -4.33 -2.56 8.92
CA ALA A 10 -3.51 -1.96 7.85
C ALA A 10 -4.29 -0.98 6.96
N ILE A 11 -5.63 -1.10 6.90
CA ILE A 11 -6.48 -0.25 6.05
C ILE A 11 -6.41 1.24 6.40
N PHE A 12 -5.98 1.60 7.61
CA PHE A 12 -5.82 2.99 8.04
C PHE A 12 -4.49 3.61 7.63
N ILE A 13 -3.44 2.80 7.48
CA ILE A 13 -2.09 3.26 7.10
C ILE A 13 -1.93 3.27 5.58
N TYR A 14 -2.60 2.34 4.90
CA TYR A 14 -2.58 2.15 3.45
C TYR A 14 -2.82 3.44 2.63
N PRO A 15 -3.76 4.34 2.98
CA PRO A 15 -4.01 5.56 2.22
C PRO A 15 -2.79 6.49 2.19
N LEU A 16 -2.04 6.57 3.30
CA LEU A 16 -0.87 7.43 3.40
C LEU A 16 0.23 6.95 2.45
N THR A 17 0.49 5.64 2.41
CA THR A 17 1.50 5.06 1.51
C THR A 17 1.16 5.28 0.04
N TYR A 18 -0.13 5.17 -0.33
CA TYR A 18 -0.59 5.42 -1.70
C TYR A 18 -0.42 6.88 -2.11
N ILE A 19 -0.81 7.82 -1.25
CA ILE A 19 -0.66 9.25 -1.52
C ILE A 19 0.82 9.60 -1.78
N ILE A 20 1.74 9.04 -0.98
CA ILE A 20 3.18 9.28 -1.15
C ILE A 20 3.67 8.68 -2.48
N SER A 21 3.27 7.45 -2.81
CA SER A 21 3.62 6.79 -4.08
C SER A 21 3.13 7.59 -5.30
N ASP A 22 1.89 8.08 -5.25
CA ASP A 22 1.27 8.87 -6.31
C ASP A 22 1.97 10.23 -6.48
N ILE A 23 2.30 10.91 -5.38
CA ILE A 23 3.09 12.15 -5.36
C ILE A 23 4.47 11.89 -6.00
N LEU A 24 5.18 10.84 -5.59
CA LEU A 24 6.49 10.51 -6.16
C LEU A 24 6.41 10.30 -7.67
N ASN A 25 5.40 9.58 -8.15
CA ASN A 25 5.18 9.39 -9.59
C ASN A 25 4.83 10.71 -10.30
N GLU A 26 4.06 11.58 -9.66
CA GLU A 26 3.67 12.86 -10.26
C GLU A 26 4.89 13.78 -10.49
N TYR A 27 5.79 13.89 -9.52
CA TYR A 27 6.94 14.79 -9.62
C TYR A 27 8.17 14.15 -10.28
N TYR A 28 8.46 12.89 -9.95
CA TYR A 28 9.69 12.23 -10.36
C TYR A 28 9.48 11.17 -11.44
N GLY A 29 8.23 10.92 -11.84
CA GLY A 29 7.88 10.00 -12.91
C GLY A 29 7.97 8.52 -12.53
N LEU A 30 7.72 7.68 -13.53
CA LEU A 30 7.57 6.24 -13.36
C LEU A 30 8.84 5.53 -12.85
N SER A 31 10.03 5.98 -13.30
CA SER A 31 11.30 5.35 -12.94
C SER A 31 11.57 5.46 -11.44
N LEU A 32 11.42 6.67 -10.89
CA LEU A 32 11.70 6.92 -9.48
C LEU A 32 10.63 6.32 -8.57
N ALA A 33 9.36 6.37 -8.99
CA ALA A 33 8.28 5.68 -8.30
C ALA A 33 8.55 4.17 -8.18
N ARG A 34 8.95 3.49 -9.27
CA ARG A 34 9.30 2.06 -9.24
C ARG A 34 10.49 1.76 -8.34
N LYS A 35 11.51 2.61 -8.32
CA LYS A 35 12.64 2.46 -7.38
C LYS A 35 12.18 2.55 -5.92
N ALA A 36 11.31 3.50 -5.59
CA ALA A 36 10.76 3.64 -4.24
C ALA A 36 9.91 2.42 -3.84
N ILE A 37 9.04 1.94 -4.75
CA ILE A 37 8.21 0.74 -4.53
C ILE A 37 9.10 -0.49 -4.28
N ASN A 38 10.10 -0.71 -5.15
CA ASN A 38 11.03 -1.83 -4.99
C ASN A 38 11.82 -1.71 -3.68
N LEU A 39 12.30 -0.52 -3.33
CA LEU A 39 13.02 -0.30 -2.08
C LEU A 39 12.15 -0.63 -0.87
N SER A 40 10.90 -0.17 -0.84
CA SER A 40 9.94 -0.50 0.24
C SER A 40 9.72 -2.01 0.35
N PHE A 41 9.57 -2.70 -0.77
CA PHE A 41 9.46 -4.16 -0.80
C PHE A 41 10.71 -4.85 -0.24
N PHE A 42 11.90 -4.43 -0.65
CA PHE A 42 13.16 -4.96 -0.10
C PHE A 42 13.32 -4.68 1.40
N CYS A 43 12.95 -3.48 1.86
CA CYS A 43 12.96 -3.16 3.29
C CYS A 43 12.02 -4.08 4.09
N ASN A 44 10.83 -4.36 3.56
CA ASN A 44 9.89 -5.30 4.19
C ASN A 44 10.44 -6.73 4.24
N LEU A 45 11.13 -7.19 3.18
CA LEU A 45 11.79 -8.51 3.17
C LEU A 45 12.90 -8.58 4.21
N ILE A 46 13.75 -7.55 4.31
CA ILE A 46 14.80 -7.48 5.33
C ILE A 46 14.18 -7.51 6.72
N PHE A 47 13.12 -6.72 6.96
CA PHE A 47 12.41 -6.71 8.24
C PHE A 47 11.84 -8.09 8.59
N CYS A 48 11.22 -8.80 7.64
CA CYS A 48 10.76 -10.18 7.84
C CYS A 48 11.93 -11.13 8.17
N GLY A 49 13.07 -10.97 7.48
CA GLY A 49 14.29 -11.74 7.76
C GLY A 49 14.84 -11.49 9.18
N CYS A 50 14.84 -10.23 9.63
CA CYS A 50 15.25 -9.88 10.99
C CYS A 50 14.30 -10.48 12.05
N LEU A 51 12.98 -10.41 11.84
CA LEU A 51 12.00 -11.04 12.73
C LEU A 51 12.15 -12.57 12.76
N TYR A 52 12.36 -13.18 11.59
CA TYR A 52 12.60 -14.61 11.51
C TYR A 52 13.86 -14.98 12.30
N TYR A 53 14.95 -14.26 12.12
CA TYR A 53 16.20 -14.47 12.84
C TYR A 53 16.04 -14.28 14.36
N SER A 54 15.30 -13.27 14.82
CA SER A 54 15.05 -13.05 16.25
C SER A 54 14.23 -14.16 16.90
N SER A 55 13.55 -15.01 16.12
CA SER A 55 12.84 -16.19 16.64
C SER A 55 13.78 -17.38 16.93
N PHE A 56 15.00 -17.38 16.38
CA PHE A 56 16.01 -18.43 16.64
C PHE A 56 16.97 -18.10 17.77
N THR A 57 17.02 -16.85 18.22
CA THR A 57 17.92 -16.46 19.30
C THR A 57 17.47 -17.09 20.62
N GLU A 58 18.41 -17.67 21.36
CA GLU A 58 18.13 -18.24 22.69
C GLU A 58 17.53 -17.17 23.61
N ALA A 59 16.28 -17.39 23.98
CA ALA A 59 15.58 -16.51 24.90
C ALA A 59 15.95 -16.85 26.34
N ILE A 60 15.98 -15.84 27.20
CA ILE A 60 16.26 -16.02 28.63
C ILE A 60 15.10 -16.84 29.25
N PRO A 61 15.37 -17.99 29.90
CA PRO A 61 14.31 -18.86 30.42
C PRO A 61 13.35 -18.18 31.41
N SER A 62 13.82 -17.14 32.12
CA SER A 62 13.00 -16.36 33.05
C SER A 62 11.95 -15.47 32.39
N TRP A 63 11.99 -15.29 31.06
CA TRP A 63 11.05 -14.44 30.35
C TRP A 63 9.68 -15.11 30.13
N GLY A 64 9.63 -16.44 30.04
CA GLY A 64 8.38 -17.23 29.98
C GLY A 64 7.47 -16.99 28.76
N LEU A 65 7.87 -16.16 27.79
CA LEU A 65 7.05 -15.74 26.64
C LEU A 65 7.49 -16.35 25.30
N ILE A 66 8.37 -17.36 25.32
CA ILE A 66 9.04 -17.91 24.14
C ILE A 66 8.04 -18.43 23.10
N ASP A 67 7.11 -19.29 23.51
CA ASP A 67 6.14 -19.90 22.59
C ASP A 67 5.15 -18.88 22.02
N SER A 68 4.74 -17.91 22.84
CA SER A 68 3.85 -16.83 22.44
C SER A 68 4.54 -15.87 21.46
N TYR A 69 5.81 -15.57 21.70
CA TYR A 69 6.63 -14.73 20.83
C TYR A 69 6.83 -15.39 19.46
N SER A 70 7.28 -16.64 19.41
CA SER A 70 7.50 -17.37 18.16
C SER A 70 6.21 -17.47 17.33
N SER A 71 5.08 -17.80 17.96
CA SER A 71 3.78 -17.87 17.29
C SER A 71 3.35 -16.51 16.71
N LEU A 72 3.55 -15.44 17.47
CA LEU A 72 3.28 -14.07 17.02
C LEU A 72 4.16 -13.70 15.82
N VAL A 73 5.45 -13.99 15.90
CA VAL A 73 6.40 -13.65 14.82
C VAL A 73 6.05 -14.38 13.53
N PHE A 74 5.77 -15.67 13.57
CA PHE A 74 5.34 -16.42 12.38
C PHE A 74 4.04 -15.85 11.78
N SER A 75 3.07 -15.48 12.62
CA SER A 75 1.85 -14.83 12.15
C SER A 75 2.13 -13.49 11.49
N VAL A 76 3.01 -12.66 12.06
CA VAL A 76 3.38 -11.35 11.53
C VAL A 76 4.12 -11.49 10.20
N ILE A 77 5.08 -12.42 10.10
CA ILE A 77 5.83 -12.69 8.86
C ILE A 77 4.88 -13.14 7.75
N SER A 78 3.96 -14.07 8.03
CA SER A 78 3.00 -14.57 7.04
C SER A 78 2.16 -13.44 6.44
N VAL A 79 1.58 -12.59 7.30
CA VAL A 79 0.78 -11.45 6.87
C VAL A 79 1.62 -10.43 6.10
N LEU A 80 2.84 -10.11 6.57
CA LEU A 80 3.73 -9.15 5.93
C LEU A 80 4.19 -9.61 4.55
N LEU A 81 4.53 -10.90 4.39
CA LEU A 81 4.93 -11.45 3.10
C LEU A 81 3.77 -11.43 2.11
N ALA A 82 2.57 -11.82 2.55
CA ALA A 82 1.36 -11.75 1.73
C ALA A 82 1.04 -10.31 1.31
N SER A 83 1.08 -9.35 2.24
CA SER A 83 0.85 -7.93 1.93
C SER A 83 1.94 -7.34 1.06
N SER A 84 3.20 -7.74 1.24
CA SER A 84 4.31 -7.25 0.43
C SER A 84 4.20 -7.72 -1.02
N LEU A 85 3.72 -8.95 -1.25
CA LEU A 85 3.46 -9.47 -2.59
C LEU A 85 2.25 -8.79 -3.26
N ALA A 86 1.18 -8.54 -2.51
CA ALA A 86 0.05 -7.76 -3.01
C ALA A 86 0.46 -6.32 -3.35
N TYR A 87 1.23 -5.68 -2.47
CA TYR A 87 1.76 -4.32 -2.62
C TYR A 87 2.65 -4.19 -3.85
N ILE A 88 3.66 -5.05 -4.03
CA ILE A 88 4.62 -4.91 -5.12
C ILE A 88 3.94 -4.98 -6.49
N ILE A 89 2.95 -5.86 -6.65
CA ILE A 89 2.20 -6.01 -7.90
C ILE A 89 1.24 -4.82 -8.10
N SER A 90 0.42 -4.51 -7.09
CA SER A 90 -0.61 -3.47 -7.18
C SER A 90 -0.01 -2.08 -7.39
N GLU A 91 1.07 -1.72 -6.69
CA GLU A 91 1.73 -0.43 -6.83
C GLU A 91 2.44 -0.26 -8.17
N HIS A 92 3.04 -1.32 -8.72
CA HIS A 92 3.61 -1.24 -10.06
C HIS A 92 2.55 -0.94 -11.11
N ILE A 93 1.36 -1.52 -10.95
CA ILE A 93 0.20 -1.28 -11.82
C ILE A 93 -0.36 0.13 -11.59
N ASN A 94 -0.52 0.56 -10.34
CA ASN A 94 -0.90 1.93 -9.97
C ASN A 94 0.01 2.94 -10.69
N ALA A 95 1.32 2.80 -10.49
CA ALA A 95 2.31 3.71 -11.03
C ALA A 95 2.31 3.74 -12.57
N TYR A 96 2.15 2.57 -13.20
CA TYR A 96 2.06 2.47 -14.65
C TYR A 96 0.79 3.13 -15.21
N ILE A 97 -0.37 2.91 -14.60
CA ILE A 97 -1.64 3.51 -15.01
C ILE A 97 -1.57 5.04 -14.86
N LEU A 98 -1.05 5.54 -13.73
CA LEU A 98 -0.80 6.97 -13.52
C LEU A 98 0.02 7.57 -14.66
N TYR A 99 1.16 6.97 -14.96
CA TYR A 99 2.04 7.42 -16.03
C TYR A 99 1.35 7.38 -17.40
N LYS A 100 0.64 6.29 -17.72
CA LYS A 100 -0.03 6.10 -19.01
C LYS A 100 -1.14 7.12 -19.22
N ILE A 101 -2.02 7.34 -18.23
CA ILE A 101 -3.09 8.33 -18.32
C ILE A 101 -2.51 9.74 -18.40
N ARG A 102 -1.43 10.04 -17.66
CA ARG A 102 -0.73 11.34 -17.76
C ARG A 102 -0.28 11.63 -19.18
N LYS A 103 0.35 10.66 -19.83
CA LYS A 103 0.86 10.76 -21.20
C LYS A 103 -0.28 10.93 -22.21
N LEU A 104 -1.39 10.22 -22.04
CA LEU A 104 -2.56 10.31 -22.92
C LEU A 104 -3.34 11.61 -22.77
N THR A 105 -3.40 12.17 -21.55
CA THR A 105 -4.21 13.36 -21.23
C THR A 105 -3.41 14.66 -21.21
N SER A 106 -2.14 14.63 -21.62
CA SER A 106 -1.21 15.78 -21.53
C SER A 106 -1.24 16.44 -20.15
N SER A 107 -1.32 15.64 -19.08
CA SER A 107 -1.40 16.08 -17.67
C SER A 107 -2.62 16.96 -17.30
N LYS A 108 -3.68 16.96 -18.10
CA LYS A 108 -4.88 17.80 -17.89
C LYS A 108 -5.81 17.28 -16.77
N TYR A 109 -6.03 15.96 -16.69
CA TYR A 109 -7.01 15.36 -15.79
C TYR A 109 -6.37 14.59 -14.64
N LEU A 110 -5.87 15.32 -13.63
CA LEU A 110 -5.24 14.72 -12.44
C LEU A 110 -6.21 13.82 -11.67
N PHE A 111 -7.43 14.29 -11.41
CA PHE A 111 -8.46 13.52 -10.69
C PHE A 111 -8.72 12.15 -11.33
N VAL A 112 -9.05 12.13 -12.63
CA VAL A 112 -9.40 10.88 -13.35
C VAL A 112 -8.26 9.88 -13.28
N ARG A 113 -7.03 10.37 -13.48
CA ARG A 113 -5.82 9.56 -13.44
C ARG A 113 -5.61 8.90 -12.09
N VAL A 114 -5.61 9.67 -11.00
CA VAL A 114 -5.37 9.17 -9.64
C VAL A 114 -6.49 8.23 -9.23
N PHE A 115 -7.74 8.65 -9.41
CA PHE A 115 -8.90 7.82 -9.06
C PHE A 115 -8.89 6.47 -9.78
N THR A 116 -8.64 6.46 -11.09
CA THR A 116 -8.62 5.23 -11.90
C THR A 116 -7.46 4.33 -11.48
N SER A 117 -6.26 4.89 -11.30
CA SER A 117 -5.09 4.09 -10.92
C SER A 117 -5.23 3.50 -9.53
N SER A 118 -5.68 4.28 -8.55
CA SER A 118 -5.86 3.84 -7.16
C SER A 118 -6.95 2.77 -7.05
N ILE A 119 -8.06 2.88 -7.79
CA ILE A 119 -9.09 1.84 -7.80
C ILE A 119 -8.59 0.55 -8.43
N CYS A 120 -7.93 0.62 -9.59
CA CYS A 120 -7.38 -0.57 -10.23
C CYS A 120 -6.37 -1.28 -9.32
N ALA A 121 -5.50 -0.51 -8.65
CA ALA A 121 -4.53 -1.04 -7.70
C ALA A 121 -5.21 -1.65 -6.46
N ALA A 122 -6.22 -0.98 -5.91
CA ALA A 122 -6.97 -1.47 -4.75
C ALA A 122 -7.69 -2.79 -5.03
N ILE A 123 -8.24 -2.98 -6.23
CA ILE A 123 -8.87 -4.24 -6.65
C ILE A 123 -7.82 -5.36 -6.66
N ILE A 124 -6.68 -5.12 -7.32
CA ILE A 124 -5.62 -6.12 -7.46
C ILE A 124 -5.01 -6.46 -6.11
N ASP A 125 -4.70 -5.46 -5.28
CA ASP A 125 -4.16 -5.66 -3.95
C ASP A 125 -5.10 -6.48 -3.07
N SER A 126 -6.37 -6.10 -3.01
CA SER A 126 -7.34 -6.80 -2.15
C SER A 126 -7.58 -8.23 -2.61
N PHE A 127 -7.61 -8.45 -3.93
CA PHE A 127 -7.73 -9.80 -4.49
C PHE A 127 -6.53 -10.67 -4.14
N ILE A 128 -5.30 -10.18 -4.37
CA ILE A 128 -4.07 -10.94 -4.09
C ILE A 128 -3.93 -11.20 -2.58
N PHE A 129 -4.07 -10.15 -1.76
CA PHE A 129 -3.89 -10.24 -0.31
C PHE A 129 -4.87 -11.23 0.33
N ILE A 130 -6.16 -11.09 0.02
CA ILE A 130 -7.18 -11.96 0.62
C ILE A 130 -7.03 -13.39 0.10
N SER A 131 -6.73 -13.57 -1.20
CA SER A 131 -6.50 -14.91 -1.77
C SER A 131 -5.31 -15.63 -1.14
N ILE A 132 -4.30 -14.90 -0.65
CA ILE A 132 -3.13 -15.50 0.02
C ILE A 132 -3.40 -15.75 1.50
N VAL A 133 -3.88 -14.75 2.24
CA VAL A 133 -4.01 -14.84 3.72
C VAL A 133 -5.22 -15.68 4.13
N PHE A 134 -6.31 -15.61 3.37
CA PHE A 134 -7.59 -16.19 3.74
C PHE A 134 -8.03 -17.30 2.78
N HIS A 135 -7.06 -17.96 2.12
CA HIS A 135 -7.33 -19.03 1.15
C HIS A 135 -8.13 -20.22 1.73
N SER A 136 -8.09 -20.40 3.04
CA SER A 136 -8.75 -21.50 3.77
C SER A 136 -10.18 -21.15 4.23
N LEU A 137 -10.60 -19.89 4.10
CA LEU A 137 -11.95 -19.47 4.47
C LEU A 137 -12.97 -19.79 3.38
N GLY A 138 -14.25 -19.86 3.77
CA GLY A 138 -15.36 -20.05 2.84
C GLY A 138 -15.45 -18.93 1.80
N LYS A 139 -15.86 -19.26 0.58
CA LYS A 139 -15.94 -18.33 -0.56
C LYS A 139 -16.76 -17.07 -0.25
N GLU A 140 -17.87 -17.20 0.46
CA GLU A 140 -18.71 -16.06 0.84
C GLU A 140 -18.00 -15.08 1.78
N THR A 141 -17.24 -15.60 2.74
CA THR A 141 -16.41 -14.79 3.65
C THR A 141 -15.33 -14.05 2.88
N VAL A 142 -14.63 -14.73 1.96
CA VAL A 142 -13.60 -14.12 1.11
C VAL A 142 -14.18 -12.98 0.27
N ILE A 143 -15.33 -13.19 -0.38
CA ILE A 143 -15.98 -12.18 -1.22
C ILE A 143 -16.41 -10.97 -0.39
N SER A 144 -17.02 -11.18 0.78
CA SER A 144 -17.43 -10.07 1.66
C SER A 144 -16.24 -9.25 2.16
N MET A 145 -15.11 -9.90 2.45
CA MET A 145 -13.87 -9.21 2.83
C MET A 145 -13.30 -8.37 1.69
N ILE A 146 -13.29 -8.90 0.45
CA ILE A 146 -12.84 -8.15 -0.73
C ILE A 146 -13.74 -6.93 -0.95
N ALA A 147 -15.06 -7.11 -0.89
CA ALA A 147 -16.02 -6.03 -1.08
C ALA A 147 -15.87 -4.93 -0.01
N GLY A 148 -15.73 -5.32 1.26
CA GLY A 148 -15.53 -4.38 2.37
C GLY A 148 -14.23 -3.59 2.24
N GLN A 149 -13.12 -4.26 1.88
CA GLN A 149 -11.84 -3.57 1.63
C GLN A 149 -11.92 -2.61 0.45
N LEU A 150 -12.57 -3.01 -0.65
CA LEU A 150 -12.68 -2.19 -1.84
C LEU A 150 -13.51 -0.94 -1.59
N LEU A 151 -14.62 -1.05 -0.85
CA LEU A 151 -15.43 0.10 -0.45
C LEU A 151 -14.60 1.13 0.33
N ILE A 152 -13.85 0.68 1.33
CA ILE A 152 -13.07 1.60 2.16
C ILE A 152 -11.89 2.19 1.39
N LYS A 153 -11.17 1.37 0.61
CA LYS A 153 -10.06 1.84 -0.22
C LYS A 153 -10.51 2.83 -1.30
N SER A 154 -11.73 2.69 -1.85
CA SER A 154 -12.26 3.65 -2.83
C SER A 154 -12.62 5.01 -2.21
N ILE A 155 -13.13 5.02 -0.96
CA ILE A 155 -13.30 6.26 -0.18
C ILE A 155 -11.95 6.93 0.02
N TYR A 156 -10.94 6.17 0.45
CA TYR A 156 -9.60 6.69 0.65
C TYR A 156 -8.92 7.16 -0.63
N ALA A 157 -9.12 6.47 -1.76
CA ALA A 157 -8.64 6.91 -3.06
C ALA A 157 -9.22 8.29 -3.41
N THR A 158 -10.51 8.49 -3.15
CA THR A 158 -11.16 9.79 -3.39
C THR A 158 -10.63 10.88 -2.47
N LEU A 159 -10.46 10.58 -1.17
CA LEU A 159 -9.93 11.53 -0.20
C LEU A 159 -8.44 11.84 -0.43
N GLY A 160 -7.66 10.86 -0.87
CA GLY A 160 -6.22 10.99 -1.15
C GLY A 160 -5.91 11.91 -2.33
N ILE A 161 -6.89 12.18 -3.19
CA ILE A 161 -6.76 13.15 -4.29
C ILE A 161 -6.54 14.57 -3.75
N PHE A 162 -7.16 14.96 -2.63
CA PHE A 162 -7.02 16.32 -2.08
C PHE A 162 -5.56 16.66 -1.71
N PRO A 163 -4.83 15.84 -0.95
CA PRO A 163 -3.40 16.03 -0.70
C PRO A 163 -2.55 16.15 -1.98
N ILE A 164 -2.86 15.39 -3.03
CA ILE A 164 -2.08 15.43 -4.29
C ILE A 164 -2.34 16.73 -5.05
N TYR A 165 -3.59 17.24 -5.05
CA TYR A 165 -3.86 18.58 -5.56
C TYR A 165 -3.17 19.66 -4.74
N PHE A 166 -3.17 19.52 -3.41
CA PHE A 166 -2.50 20.45 -2.52
C PHE A 166 -0.98 20.46 -2.74
N SER A 167 -0.34 19.30 -2.90
CA SER A 167 1.08 19.24 -3.23
C SER A 167 1.36 19.94 -4.55
N ARG A 168 0.50 19.78 -5.57
CA ARG A 168 0.65 20.42 -6.88
C ARG A 168 0.57 21.94 -6.77
N TYR A 169 -0.33 22.45 -5.94
CA TYR A 169 -0.44 23.87 -5.63
C TYR A 169 0.84 24.41 -4.95
N LEU A 170 1.31 23.73 -3.89
CA LEU A 170 2.54 24.12 -3.18
C LEU A 170 3.76 24.11 -4.11
N PHE A 171 3.92 23.07 -4.93
CA PHE A 171 5.05 22.96 -5.84
C PHE A 171 5.08 24.12 -6.85
N LYS A 172 3.92 24.49 -7.42
CA LYS A 172 3.84 25.62 -8.34
C LYS A 172 4.23 26.93 -7.65
N LYS A 173 3.69 27.17 -6.45
CA LYS A 173 3.92 28.40 -5.68
C LYS A 173 5.36 28.57 -5.24
N PHE A 174 6.01 27.52 -4.74
CA PHE A 174 7.35 27.67 -4.13
C PHE A 174 8.51 27.40 -5.09
N ILE A 175 8.34 26.56 -6.12
CA ILE A 175 9.46 26.12 -6.97
C ILE A 175 9.45 26.81 -8.35
N LEU A 176 8.27 27.13 -8.89
CA LEU A 176 8.16 27.78 -10.20
C LEU A 176 8.05 29.31 -10.09
N GLU A 177 7.32 29.82 -9.10
CA GLU A 177 7.16 31.28 -8.91
C GLU A 177 8.38 31.90 -8.19
N GLY A 178 8.99 31.20 -7.23
CA GLY A 178 10.23 31.64 -6.55
C GLY A 178 11.51 31.59 -7.41
N LYS A 179 11.41 31.18 -8.68
CA LYS A 179 12.51 31.25 -9.66
C LYS A 179 12.44 32.47 -10.58
N ASN A 180 11.34 33.24 -10.49
CA ASN A 180 11.07 34.43 -11.30
C ASN A 180 11.21 35.75 -10.50
N GLU A 181 11.71 35.68 -9.27
CA GLU A 181 12.19 36.81 -8.46
C GLU A 181 13.72 36.69 -8.32
#